data_AF-A0A1F9CF21-F1
#
_entry.id   AF-A0A1F9CF21-F1
#
_cell.length_a   1.000
_cell.length_b   1.000
_cell.length_c   1.000
_cell.angle_alpha   90.00
_cell.angle_beta   90.00
_cell.angle_gamma   90.00
#
_symmetry.space_group_name_H-M   'P 1'
#
loop_
_entity.id
_entity.type
_entity.pdbx_description
1 polymer ?
#
loop_
_entity_poly.entity_id
_entity_poly.type
_entity_poly.pdbx_seq_one_letter_code
_entity_poly.pdbx_strand_id
1 'polypeptide(L)'
;MKLEELNRDILEKEMRTIWKIWVAFFLSLFSYIMVCNGLEKEVLFKEYGSHLKNLKYLFYALSLIFLYFSHYLRKTMLKQPSIKSDLKIIKRAKKLGKPAILVKYSTIVLISLAFSEAIAIYGVSYFFLSGDYQTLYVLVGISAITMLYHRPKAKELAHISIASEDTASSLNTPDASDSH
;
A
#
# COMPACT_ATOMS: atom_id res chain seq x y z
N MET A 1 1.05 32.05 10.80
CA MET A 1 -0.07 32.03 9.83
C MET A 1 0.37 31.61 8.42
N LYS A 2 1.26 32.35 7.74
CA LYS A 2 1.71 32.01 6.36
C LYS A 2 2.38 30.63 6.19
N LEU A 3 3.08 30.12 7.22
CA LEU A 3 3.78 28.83 7.15
C LEU A 3 2.81 27.63 7.18
N GLU A 4 1.72 27.72 7.94
CA GLU A 4 0.71 26.67 8.04
C GLU A 4 -0.12 26.53 6.76
N GLU A 5 -0.46 27.65 6.12
CA GLU A 5 -1.17 27.66 4.85
C GLU A 5 -0.31 27.01 3.75
N LEU A 6 0.98 27.38 3.67
CA LEU A 6 1.91 26.78 2.71
C LEU A 6 2.05 25.26 2.91
N ASN A 7 2.14 24.80 4.16
CA ASN A 7 2.22 23.37 4.48
C ASN A 7 0.94 22.61 4.10
N ARG A 8 -0.25 23.21 4.30
CA ARG A 8 -1.53 22.63 3.88
C ARG A 8 -1.58 22.46 2.36
N ASP A 9 -1.21 23.49 1.60
CA ASP A 9 -1.26 23.45 0.13
C ASP A 9 -0.33 22.37 -0.43
N ILE A 10 0.88 22.23 0.13
CA ILE A 10 1.83 21.17 -0.24
C ILE A 10 1.24 19.79 0.08
N LEU A 11 0.63 19.61 1.26
CA LEU A 11 0.00 18.35 1.66
C LEU A 11 -1.15 17.97 0.73
N GLU A 12 -2.03 18.91 0.38
CA GLU A 12 -3.16 18.66 -0.50
C GLU A 12 -2.73 18.29 -1.91
N LYS A 13 -1.70 18.97 -2.43
CA LYS A 13 -1.13 18.67 -3.74
C LYS A 13 -0.58 17.24 -3.78
N GLU A 14 0.15 16.85 -2.76
CA GLU A 14 0.76 15.51 -2.68
C GLU A 14 -0.29 14.42 -2.42
N MET A 15 -1.31 14.69 -1.59
CA MET A 15 -2.46 13.81 -1.40
C MET A 15 -3.19 13.55 -2.73
N ARG A 16 -3.37 14.57 -3.56
CA ARG A 16 -3.92 14.40 -4.92
C ARG A 16 -3.05 13.49 -5.78
N THR A 17 -1.74 13.56 -5.66
CA THR A 17 -0.82 12.64 -6.37
C THR A 17 -1.02 11.20 -5.91
N ILE A 18 -1.06 10.94 -4.60
CA ILE A 18 -1.31 9.59 -4.06
C ILE A 18 -2.68 9.07 -4.52
N TRP A 19 -3.70 9.93 -4.56
CA TRP A 19 -5.02 9.56 -5.03
C TRP A 19 -5.02 9.16 -6.51
N LYS A 20 -4.31 9.90 -7.38
CA LYS A 20 -4.13 9.53 -8.79
C LYS A 20 -3.46 8.17 -8.95
N ILE A 21 -2.42 7.90 -8.16
CA ILE A 21 -1.74 6.59 -8.16
C ILE A 21 -2.73 5.50 -7.75
N TRP A 22 -3.48 5.71 -6.67
CA TRP A 22 -4.49 4.74 -6.22
C TRP A 22 -5.53 4.43 -7.31
N VAL A 23 -6.03 5.44 -8.01
CA VAL A 23 -6.96 5.25 -9.14
C VAL A 23 -6.31 4.49 -10.29
N ALA A 24 -5.05 4.75 -10.60
CA ALA A 24 -4.31 4.03 -11.65
C ALA A 24 -4.17 2.53 -11.32
N PHE A 25 -3.86 2.18 -10.06
CA PHE A 25 -3.83 0.79 -9.59
C PHE A 25 -5.21 0.12 -9.62
N PHE A 26 -6.26 0.86 -9.31
CA PHE A 26 -7.63 0.33 -9.42
C PHE A 26 -8.01 0.05 -10.88
N LEU A 27 -7.58 0.92 -11.80
CA LEU A 27 -7.81 0.75 -13.23
C LEU A 27 -6.98 -0.41 -13.81
N SER A 28 -5.75 -0.63 -13.34
CA SER A 28 -4.96 -1.83 -13.72
C SER A 28 -5.64 -3.11 -13.25
N LEU A 29 -6.24 -3.13 -12.07
CA LEU A 29 -7.03 -4.26 -11.60
C LEU A 29 -8.22 -4.56 -12.52
N PHE A 30 -8.92 -3.52 -12.98
CA PHE A 30 -10.05 -3.66 -13.89
C PHE A 30 -9.63 -4.21 -15.27
N SER A 31 -8.47 -3.78 -15.78
CA SER A 31 -7.96 -4.27 -17.06
C SER A 31 -7.66 -5.76 -17.02
N TYR A 32 -7.20 -6.31 -15.89
CA TYR A 32 -7.01 -7.75 -15.73
C TYR A 32 -8.30 -8.54 -15.93
N ILE A 33 -9.41 -8.09 -15.34
CA ILE A 33 -10.72 -8.73 -15.52
C ILE A 33 -11.13 -8.69 -16.99
N MET A 34 -10.95 -7.54 -17.65
CA MET A 34 -11.30 -7.37 -19.06
C MET A 34 -10.50 -8.30 -19.97
N VAL A 35 -9.19 -8.41 -19.74
CA VAL A 35 -8.30 -9.32 -20.48
C VAL A 35 -8.70 -10.78 -20.25
N CYS A 36 -8.92 -11.19 -19.00
CA CYS A 36 -9.32 -12.57 -18.69
C CYS A 36 -10.70 -12.94 -19.26
N ASN A 37 -11.66 -12.00 -19.30
CA ASN A 37 -12.99 -12.25 -19.86
C ASN A 37 -13.01 -12.26 -21.39
N GLY A 38 -12.11 -11.54 -22.05
CA GLY A 38 -11.97 -11.55 -23.50
C GLY A 38 -11.25 -12.78 -24.06
N LEU A 39 -10.58 -13.56 -23.20
CA LEU A 39 -9.89 -14.78 -23.61
C LEU A 39 -10.88 -15.95 -23.69
N GLU A 40 -11.11 -16.43 -24.90
CA GLU A 40 -11.88 -17.64 -25.13
C GLU A 40 -11.19 -18.86 -24.48
N LYS A 41 -12.00 -19.85 -24.06
CA LYS A 41 -11.55 -21.00 -23.27
C LYS A 41 -10.51 -21.88 -23.97
N GLU A 42 -10.22 -21.62 -25.24
CA GLU A 42 -9.32 -22.42 -26.09
C GLU A 42 -7.84 -22.15 -25.81
N VAL A 43 -7.48 -21.01 -25.20
CA VAL A 43 -6.07 -20.67 -24.86
C VAL A 43 -5.65 -21.23 -23.49
N LEU A 44 -6.56 -21.90 -22.78
CA LEU A 44 -6.31 -22.38 -21.43
C LEU A 44 -5.59 -23.73 -21.46
N PHE A 45 -4.48 -23.84 -20.72
CA PHE A 45 -3.69 -25.06 -20.56
C PHE A 45 -4.48 -26.13 -19.78
N LYS A 46 -5.41 -26.81 -20.47
CA LYS A 46 -6.40 -27.72 -19.87
C LYS A 46 -5.81 -29.07 -19.39
N GLU A 47 -4.50 -29.26 -19.50
CA GLU A 47 -3.84 -30.57 -19.37
C GLU A 47 -3.36 -30.95 -17.95
N TYR A 48 -3.53 -30.08 -16.94
CA TYR A 48 -3.04 -30.32 -15.58
C TYR A 48 -4.13 -30.74 -14.57
N GLY A 49 -4.98 -31.71 -14.92
CA GLY A 49 -6.22 -32.05 -14.19
C GLY A 49 -6.11 -32.44 -12.70
N SER A 50 -4.96 -32.96 -12.23
CA SER A 50 -4.80 -33.41 -10.83
C SER A 50 -3.98 -32.46 -9.95
N HIS A 51 -2.90 -31.87 -10.49
CA HIS A 51 -1.99 -31.00 -9.71
C HIS A 51 -2.54 -29.58 -9.47
N LEU A 52 -3.51 -29.14 -10.26
CA LEU A 52 -4.13 -27.80 -10.12
C LEU A 52 -4.90 -27.62 -8.81
N LYS A 53 -5.39 -28.71 -8.20
CA LYS A 53 -6.06 -28.65 -6.89
C LYS A 53 -5.09 -28.19 -5.79
N ASN A 54 -3.89 -28.75 -5.75
CA ASN A 54 -2.87 -28.34 -4.78
C ASN A 54 -2.41 -26.90 -5.01
N LEU A 55 -2.30 -26.50 -6.28
CA LEU A 55 -1.92 -25.14 -6.65
C LEU A 55 -2.98 -24.11 -6.20
N LYS A 56 -4.27 -24.45 -6.28
CA LYS A 56 -5.37 -23.62 -5.78
C LYS A 56 -5.20 -23.30 -4.29
N TYR A 57 -4.93 -24.33 -3.48
CA TYR A 57 -4.71 -24.16 -2.04
C TYR A 57 -3.47 -23.33 -1.75
N LEU A 58 -2.40 -23.48 -2.54
CA LEU A 58 -1.19 -22.67 -2.41
C LEU A 58 -1.46 -21.18 -2.67
N PHE A 59 -2.20 -20.85 -3.73
CA PHE A 59 -2.56 -19.46 -4.04
C PHE A 59 -3.48 -18.82 -2.99
N TYR A 60 -4.42 -19.58 -2.44
CA TYR A 60 -5.22 -19.10 -1.31
C TYR A 60 -4.39 -18.88 -0.05
N ALA A 61 -3.48 -19.81 0.28
CA ALA A 61 -2.59 -19.67 1.42
C ALA A 61 -1.68 -18.43 1.27
N LEU A 62 -1.09 -18.23 0.09
CA LEU A 62 -0.31 -17.03 -0.23
C LEU A 62 -1.15 -15.76 -0.03
N SER A 63 -2.37 -15.73 -0.56
CA SER A 63 -3.25 -14.57 -0.44
C SER A 63 -3.57 -14.23 1.02
N LEU A 64 -3.80 -15.24 1.87
CA LEU A 64 -3.98 -15.05 3.31
C LEU A 64 -2.72 -14.50 3.99
N ILE A 65 -1.54 -15.01 3.64
CA ILE A 65 -0.26 -14.51 4.16
C ILE A 65 -0.08 -13.03 3.77
N PHE A 66 -0.34 -12.67 2.51
CA PHE A 66 -0.24 -11.28 2.06
C PHE A 66 -1.25 -10.37 2.75
N LEU A 67 -2.47 -10.83 2.97
CA LEU A 67 -3.49 -10.08 3.68
C LEU A 67 -3.10 -9.85 5.16
N TYR A 68 -2.59 -10.89 5.82
CA TYR A 68 -2.06 -10.79 7.18
C TYR A 68 -0.87 -9.82 7.24
N PHE A 69 0.07 -9.92 6.29
CA PHE A 69 1.25 -9.06 6.22
C PHE A 69 0.86 -7.59 5.98
N SER A 70 -0.10 -7.34 5.08
CA SER A 70 -0.64 -6.01 4.81
C SER A 70 -1.28 -5.39 6.06
N HIS A 71 -2.06 -6.19 6.80
CA HIS A 71 -2.64 -5.76 8.07
C HIS A 71 -1.57 -5.47 9.13
N TYR A 72 -0.55 -6.33 9.23
CA TYR A 72 0.56 -6.18 10.15
C TYR A 72 1.40 -4.93 9.87
N LEU A 73 1.68 -4.63 8.59
CA LEU A 73 2.39 -3.42 8.17
C LEU A 73 1.64 -2.15 8.59
N ARG A 74 0.31 -2.12 8.43
CA ARG A 74 -0.49 -0.97 8.86
C ARG A 74 -0.43 -0.79 10.38
N LYS A 75 -0.52 -1.89 11.14
CA LYS A 75 -0.52 -1.86 12.61
C LYS A 75 0.83 -1.48 13.20
N THR A 76 1.93 -1.99 12.63
CA THR A 76 3.30 -1.65 13.06
C THR A 76 3.65 -0.20 12.76
N MET A 77 3.20 0.33 11.62
CA MET A 77 3.45 1.71 11.21
C MET A 77 2.78 2.76 12.09
N LEU A 78 1.61 2.47 12.67
CA LEU A 78 0.95 3.38 13.61
C LEU A 78 1.59 3.36 15.02
N LYS A 79 2.38 2.34 15.36
CA LYS A 79 2.86 2.13 16.72
C LYS A 79 4.34 2.40 16.95
N GLN A 80 5.18 2.45 15.91
CA GLN A 80 6.63 2.43 16.13
C GLN A 80 7.39 3.56 15.41
N PRO A 81 7.93 4.55 16.14
CA PRO A 81 9.00 5.40 15.65
C PRO A 81 10.29 4.58 15.55
N SER A 82 10.50 3.94 14.40
CA SER A 82 11.70 3.14 14.13
C SER A 82 12.82 4.05 13.61
N ILE A 83 13.74 4.39 14.51
CA ILE A 83 14.89 5.29 14.31
C ILE A 83 15.75 4.92 13.07
N LYS A 84 15.91 3.61 12.77
CA LYS A 84 16.74 3.14 11.65
C LYS A 84 16.06 3.29 10.28
N SER A 85 14.75 3.07 10.19
CA SER A 85 14.00 3.32 8.95
C SER A 85 13.81 4.82 8.71
N ASP A 86 13.66 5.59 9.78
CA ASP A 86 13.48 7.03 9.70
C ASP A 86 14.73 7.72 9.14
N LEU A 87 15.95 7.28 9.47
CA LEU A 87 17.20 7.84 8.90
C LEU A 87 17.29 7.73 7.36
N LYS A 88 16.91 6.58 6.77
CA LYS A 88 16.88 6.44 5.29
C LYS A 88 15.79 7.32 4.68
N ILE A 89 14.62 7.39 5.33
CA ILE A 89 13.50 8.20 4.85
C ILE A 89 13.82 9.69 4.95
N ILE A 90 14.44 10.15 6.04
CA ILE A 90 14.88 11.53 6.25
C ILE A 90 15.91 11.93 5.19
N LYS A 91 16.90 11.07 4.89
CA LYS A 91 17.85 11.33 3.80
C LYS A 91 17.15 11.46 2.44
N ARG A 92 16.17 10.60 2.17
CA ARG A 92 15.38 10.63 0.91
C ARG A 92 14.50 11.88 0.83
N ALA A 93 13.86 12.24 1.94
CA ALA A 93 13.03 13.41 2.10
C ALA A 93 13.81 14.71 1.91
N LYS A 94 15.01 14.80 2.51
CA LYS A 94 15.94 15.93 2.30
C LYS A 94 16.37 16.06 0.84
N LYS A 95 16.64 14.94 0.15
CA LYS A 95 16.97 14.94 -1.29
C LYS A 95 15.79 15.36 -2.17
N LEU A 96 14.56 15.04 -1.77
CA LEU A 96 13.33 15.35 -2.51
C LEU A 96 12.75 16.72 -2.16
N GLY A 97 13.29 17.42 -1.15
CA GLY A 97 12.70 18.66 -0.63
C GLY A 97 11.30 18.46 -0.03
N LYS A 98 10.98 17.25 0.43
CA LYS A 98 9.65 16.88 0.95
C LYS A 98 9.72 16.59 2.45
N PRO A 99 8.63 16.81 3.21
CA PRO A 99 8.59 16.41 4.62
C PRO A 99 8.72 14.88 4.75
N ALA A 100 9.56 14.43 5.69
CA ALA A 100 9.88 13.00 5.85
C ALA A 100 8.66 12.13 6.15
N ILE A 101 7.69 12.70 6.86
CA ILE A 101 6.41 12.05 7.20
C ILE A 101 5.63 11.68 5.95
N LEU A 102 5.58 12.58 4.97
CA LEU A 102 4.85 12.37 3.73
C LEU A 102 5.50 11.26 2.91
N VAL A 103 6.84 11.24 2.82
CA VAL A 103 7.59 10.19 2.13
C VAL A 103 7.38 8.83 2.81
N LYS A 104 7.32 8.80 4.15
CA LYS A 104 7.01 7.59 4.92
C LYS A 104 5.60 7.09 4.58
N TYR A 105 4.60 7.96 4.68
CA TYR A 105 3.21 7.62 4.37
C TYR A 105 3.03 7.11 2.94
N SER A 106 3.55 7.84 1.95
CA SER A 106 3.42 7.46 0.53
C SER A 106 4.07 6.11 0.25
N THR A 107 5.23 5.83 0.86
CA THR A 107 5.94 4.56 0.68
C THR A 107 5.10 3.40 1.24
N ILE A 108 4.47 3.57 2.40
CA ILE A 108 3.63 2.55 3.01
C ILE A 108 2.40 2.27 2.14
N VAL A 109 1.70 3.33 1.71
CA VAL A 109 0.52 3.20 0.85
C VAL A 109 0.88 2.46 -0.45
N LEU A 110 2.03 2.80 -1.06
CA LEU A 110 2.53 2.12 -2.25
C LEU A 110 2.83 0.64 -2.00
N ILE A 111 3.47 0.31 -0.88
CA ILE A 111 3.77 -1.09 -0.51
C ILE A 111 2.47 -1.87 -0.29
N SER A 112 1.49 -1.31 0.43
CA SER A 112 0.19 -1.93 0.62
C SER A 112 -0.59 -2.13 -0.69
N LEU A 113 -0.52 -1.15 -1.61
CA LEU A 113 -1.12 -1.27 -2.93
C LEU A 113 -0.44 -2.35 -3.77
N ALA A 114 0.89 -2.42 -3.75
CA ALA A 114 1.65 -3.45 -4.45
C ALA A 114 1.32 -4.86 -3.94
N PHE A 115 1.16 -5.05 -2.61
CA PHE A 115 0.70 -6.33 -2.07
C PHE A 115 -0.71 -6.68 -2.52
N SER A 116 -1.60 -5.69 -2.60
CA SER A 116 -2.95 -5.90 -3.12
C SER A 116 -2.90 -6.34 -4.59
N GLU A 117 -2.13 -5.65 -5.42
CA GLU A 117 -1.98 -5.99 -6.83
C GLU A 117 -1.35 -7.37 -7.04
N ALA A 118 -0.37 -7.76 -6.22
CA ALA A 118 0.23 -9.09 -6.25
C ALA A 118 -0.82 -10.21 -6.06
N ILE A 119 -1.80 -10.04 -5.16
CA ILE A 119 -2.91 -10.98 -4.96
C ILE A 119 -3.73 -11.12 -6.26
N ALA A 120 -3.99 -10.01 -6.97
CA ALA A 120 -4.71 -10.04 -8.23
C ALA A 120 -3.92 -10.75 -9.34
N ILE A 121 -2.62 -10.48 -9.44
CA ILE A 121 -1.71 -11.14 -10.40
C ILE A 121 -1.66 -12.66 -10.16
N TYR A 122 -1.72 -13.11 -8.91
CA TYR A 122 -1.85 -14.53 -8.60
C TYR A 122 -3.18 -15.11 -9.06
N GLY A 123 -4.28 -14.39 -8.92
CA GLY A 123 -5.57 -14.78 -9.47
C GLY A 123 -5.55 -14.93 -10.99
N VAL A 124 -4.95 -13.96 -11.67
CA VAL A 124 -4.77 -13.97 -13.13
C VAL A 124 -3.88 -15.14 -13.56
N SER A 125 -2.73 -15.32 -12.90
CA SER A 125 -1.83 -16.45 -13.16
C SER A 125 -2.54 -17.80 -12.98
N TYR A 126 -3.32 -17.96 -11.91
CA TYR A 126 -4.08 -19.18 -11.69
C TYR A 126 -5.17 -19.40 -12.74
N PHE A 127 -5.84 -18.33 -13.18
CA PHE A 127 -6.81 -18.39 -14.26
C PHE A 127 -6.20 -18.90 -15.56
N PHE A 128 -5.04 -18.39 -15.96
CA PHE A 128 -4.35 -18.87 -17.17
C PHE A 128 -3.98 -20.36 -17.10
N LEU A 129 -3.67 -20.87 -15.90
CA LEU A 129 -3.29 -22.27 -15.69
C LEU A 129 -4.49 -23.23 -15.56
N SER A 130 -5.61 -22.77 -15.01
CA SER A 130 -6.73 -23.65 -14.62
C SER A 130 -8.02 -23.41 -15.41
N GLY A 131 -8.18 -22.21 -15.99
CA GLY A 131 -9.44 -21.76 -16.56
C GLY A 131 -10.54 -21.47 -15.53
N ASP A 132 -10.22 -21.47 -14.24
CA ASP A 132 -11.21 -21.31 -13.17
C ASP A 132 -11.49 -19.82 -12.91
N TYR A 133 -12.54 -19.31 -13.56
CA TYR A 133 -13.07 -17.96 -13.33
C TYR A 133 -13.48 -17.71 -11.88
N GLN A 134 -13.92 -18.73 -11.14
CA GLN A 134 -14.36 -18.54 -9.76
C GLN A 134 -13.18 -18.11 -8.87
N THR A 135 -12.04 -18.79 -9.01
CA THR A 135 -10.84 -18.44 -8.24
C THR A 135 -10.29 -17.07 -8.65
N LEU A 136 -10.33 -16.74 -9.95
CA LEU A 136 -9.97 -15.42 -10.45
C LEU A 136 -10.77 -14.32 -9.75
N TYR A 137 -12.10 -14.39 -9.82
CA TYR A 137 -12.97 -13.37 -9.24
C TYR A 137 -12.83 -13.24 -7.74
N VAL A 138 -12.63 -14.36 -7.02
CA VAL A 138 -12.39 -14.32 -5.57
C VAL A 138 -11.09 -13.59 -5.25
N LEU A 139 -9.98 -13.94 -5.90
CA LEU A 139 -8.68 -13.31 -5.60
C LEU A 139 -8.63 -11.84 -6.03
N VAL A 140 -9.18 -11.52 -7.20
CA VAL A 140 -9.33 -10.14 -7.66
C VAL A 140 -10.27 -9.35 -6.74
N GLY A 141 -11.36 -9.96 -6.25
CA GLY A 141 -12.27 -9.35 -5.29
C GLY A 141 -11.59 -9.06 -3.94
N ILE A 142 -10.80 -10.01 -3.42
CA ILE A 142 -9.99 -9.81 -2.20
C ILE A 142 -9.00 -8.66 -2.41
N SER A 143 -8.36 -8.59 -3.57
CA SER A 143 -7.50 -7.47 -3.94
C SER A 143 -8.26 -6.14 -3.96
N ALA A 144 -9.42 -6.08 -4.62
CA ALA A 144 -10.24 -4.86 -4.68
C ALA A 144 -10.65 -4.39 -3.27
N ILE A 145 -11.10 -5.29 -2.41
CA ILE A 145 -11.45 -4.99 -1.01
C ILE A 145 -10.23 -4.47 -0.25
N THR A 146 -9.07 -5.10 -0.46
CA THR A 146 -7.80 -4.70 0.17
C THR A 146 -7.39 -3.29 -0.29
N MET A 147 -7.50 -2.97 -1.59
CA MET A 147 -7.23 -1.62 -2.10
C MET A 147 -8.19 -0.57 -1.52
N LEU A 148 -9.47 -0.90 -1.39
CA LEU A 148 -10.48 -0.03 -0.79
C LEU A 148 -10.18 0.22 0.70
N TYR A 149 -9.77 -0.81 1.43
CA TYR A 149 -9.39 -0.70 2.84
C TYR A 149 -8.13 0.18 3.03
N HIS A 150 -7.20 0.13 2.08
CA HIS A 150 -5.97 0.93 2.06
C HIS A 150 -6.11 2.26 1.30
N ARG A 151 -7.34 2.71 1.04
CA ARG A 151 -7.59 4.02 0.40
C ARG A 151 -6.88 5.14 1.19
N PRO A 152 -6.11 6.00 0.52
CA PRO A 152 -5.44 7.13 1.17
C PRO A 152 -6.48 8.05 1.81
N LYS A 153 -6.32 8.34 3.11
CA LYS A 153 -7.21 9.20 3.88
C LYS A 153 -6.48 10.48 4.30
N ALA A 154 -6.94 11.62 3.82
CA ALA A 154 -6.37 12.93 4.18
C ALA A 154 -6.37 13.20 5.69
N LYS A 155 -7.37 12.69 6.41
CA LYS A 155 -7.49 12.84 7.87
C LYS A 155 -6.35 12.19 8.65
N GLU A 156 -5.75 11.11 8.13
CA GLU A 156 -4.63 10.43 8.79
C GLU A 156 -3.34 11.27 8.71
N LEU A 157 -3.11 11.98 7.60
CA LEU A 157 -1.95 12.85 7.46
C LEU A 157 -1.98 14.04 8.43
N ALA A 158 -3.15 14.64 8.64
CA ALA A 158 -3.31 15.77 9.55
C ALA A 158 -2.97 15.40 11.01
N HIS A 159 -3.29 14.18 11.45
CA HIS A 159 -2.93 13.71 12.78
C HIS A 159 -1.42 13.47 12.94
N ILE A 160 -0.76 12.98 11.89
CA ILE A 160 0.67 12.66 11.96
C ILE A 160 1.52 13.94 11.87
N SER A 161 1.07 14.98 11.14
CA SER A 161 1.78 16.26 11.10
C SER A 161 1.79 16.95 12.47
N ILE A 162 0.65 16.96 13.18
CA ILE A 162 0.54 17.59 14.51
C ILE A 162 1.45 16.87 15.52
N ALA A 163 1.40 15.54 15.58
CA ALA A 163 2.23 14.75 16.51
C ALA A 163 3.75 14.91 16.26
N SER A 164 4.14 15.16 15.01
CA SER A 164 5.55 15.36 14.65
C SER A 164 6.09 16.75 15.01
N GLU A 165 5.22 17.76 15.01
CA GLU A 165 5.57 19.13 15.38
C GLU A 165 5.80 19.22 16.89
N ASP A 166 4.95 18.54 17.68
CA ASP A 166 5.14 18.38 19.12
C ASP A 166 6.44 17.65 19.47
N THR A 167 6.76 16.58 18.74
CA THR A 167 8.00 15.80 18.97
C THR A 167 9.25 16.59 18.59
N ALA A 168 9.20 17.39 17.53
CA ALA A 168 10.31 18.27 17.13
C ALA A 168 10.49 19.44 18.12
N SER A 169 9.39 19.96 18.67
CA SER A 169 9.42 21.00 19.71
C SER A 169 10.00 20.49 21.02
N SER A 170 9.72 19.23 21.40
CA SER A 170 10.29 18.62 22.62
C SER A 170 11.77 18.26 22.51
N LEU A 171 12.32 18.17 21.30
CA LEU A 171 13.75 17.88 21.05
C LEU A 171 14.61 19.14 20.97
N ASN A 172 13.98 20.32 20.87
CA ASN A 172 14.66 21.62 20.80
C ASN A 172 14.65 22.37 22.14
N THR A 173 14.03 21.84 23.20
CA THR A 173 14.25 22.33 24.56
C THR A 173 15.66 21.93 24.99
N PRO A 174 16.59 22.87 25.19
CA PRO A 174 17.89 22.57 25.77
C PRO A 174 17.66 21.96 27.15
N ASP A 175 18.27 20.82 27.43
CA ASP A 175 18.34 20.27 28.78
C ASP A 175 18.93 21.35 29.69
N ALA A 176 18.06 22.01 30.45
CA ALA A 176 18.42 23.00 31.46
C ALA A 176 18.88 22.32 32.77
N SER A 177 19.41 21.09 32.69
CA SER A 177 19.81 20.30 33.86
C SER A 177 21.31 20.20 34.10
N ASP A 178 22.17 20.79 33.26
CA ASP A 178 23.63 20.83 33.48
C ASP A 178 24.05 22.10 34.24
N SER A 179 23.34 22.41 35.32
CA SER A 179 23.75 23.44 36.27
C SER A 179 23.47 23.01 37.70
N HIS A 180 24.21 22.01 38.20
CA HIS A 180 24.56 21.87 39.62
C HIS A 180 25.78 20.98 39.81
#